data_AF-A0A2H3CSZ3-F1
#
_entry.id   AF-A0A2H3CSZ3-F1
#
_cell.length_a   1.000
_cell.length_b   1.000
_cell.length_c   1.000
_cell.angle_alpha   90.00
_cell.angle_beta   90.00
_cell.angle_gamma   90.00
#
_symmetry.space_group_name_H-M   'P 1'
#
loop_
_entity.id
_entity.type
_entity.pdbx_description
1 polymer ?
#
loop_
_entity_poly.entity_id
_entity_poly.type
_entity_poly.pdbx_seq_one_letter_code
_entity_poly.pdbx_strand_id
1 'polypeptide(L)' 'KFSVYKTMGRNDCIALCELDHLSYGGRGASYGLYIDKSLLEGSLVRCLTFGNDVMCLPERMCAGGTGPFECAGLEVWHVG' A
#
# COMPACT_ATOMS: atom_id res chain seq x y z
N LYS A 1 -10.72 -12.26 -8.34
CA LYS A 1 -11.79 -11.25 -8.52
C LYS A 1 -11.16 -9.89 -8.36
N PHE A 2 -11.43 -8.95 -9.27
CA PHE A 2 -10.90 -7.59 -9.22
C PHE A 2 -11.73 -6.72 -8.26
N SER A 3 -11.07 -5.86 -7.48
CA SER A 3 -11.68 -4.96 -6.52
C SER A 3 -11.02 -3.58 -6.61
N VAL A 4 -11.82 -2.51 -6.47
CA VAL A 4 -11.34 -1.13 -6.43
C VAL A 4 -11.73 -0.51 -5.10
N TYR A 5 -10.75 0.01 -4.36
CA TYR A 5 -10.96 0.69 -3.09
C TYR A 5 -10.80 2.20 -3.29
N LYS A 6 -11.90 2.95 -3.10
CA LYS A 6 -11.90 4.41 -3.16
C LYS A 6 -11.54 4.99 -1.79
N THR A 7 -11.13 6.26 -1.75
CA THR A 7 -11.01 6.97 -0.46
C THR A 7 -12.34 6.94 0.28
N MET A 8 -12.27 6.66 1.58
CA MET A 8 -13.41 6.64 2.50
C MET A 8 -13.71 8.03 3.08
N GLY A 9 -12.92 9.05 2.73
CA GLY A 9 -13.06 10.42 3.25
C GLY A 9 -12.79 10.53 4.77
N ARG A 10 -12.13 9.53 5.37
CA ARG A 10 -11.85 9.49 6.81
C ARG A 10 -10.58 10.23 7.21
N ASN A 11 -9.69 10.47 6.26
CA ASN A 11 -8.47 11.26 6.39
C ASN A 11 -7.95 11.65 5.00
N ASP A 12 -7.04 12.62 4.97
CA ASP A 12 -6.41 13.14 3.76
C ASP A 12 -5.03 12.51 3.47
N CYS A 13 -4.64 11.47 4.21
CA CYS A 13 -3.36 10.77 4.05
C CYS A 13 -3.41 9.80 2.87
N ILE A 14 -3.60 10.34 1.66
CA ILE A 14 -3.78 9.56 0.43
C ILE A 14 -2.46 8.99 -0.05
N ALA A 15 -1.44 9.83 -0.25
CA ALA A 15 -0.14 9.46 -0.78
C ALA A 15 0.96 10.23 -0.05
N LEU A 16 2.08 9.56 0.20
CA LEU A 16 3.31 10.15 0.71
C LEU A 16 4.47 9.63 -0.13
N CYS A 17 5.27 10.56 -0.66
CA CYS A 17 6.42 10.26 -1.49
C CYS A 17 7.63 10.95 -0.86
N GLU A 18 8.53 10.15 -0.31
CA GLU A 18 9.76 10.59 0.33
C GLU A 18 10.95 9.95 -0.38
N LEU A 19 12.16 10.44 -0.10
CA LEU A 19 13.38 9.93 -0.72
C LEU A 19 13.55 8.40 -0.50
N ASP A 20 13.10 7.90 0.63
CA ASP A 20 13.29 6.50 1.01
C ASP A 20 12.12 5.58 0.66
N HIS A 21 10.97 6.10 0.24
CA HIS A 21 9.79 5.28 -0.05
C HIS A 21 8.66 6.01 -0.79
N LEU A 22 7.81 5.23 -1.43
CA LEU A 22 6.49 5.62 -1.91
C LEU A 22 5.42 4.90 -1.08
N SER A 23 4.40 5.61 -0.63
CA SER A 23 3.31 5.00 0.13
C SER A 23 1.94 5.62 -0.10
N TYR A 24 0.90 4.82 0.15
CA TYR A 24 -0.49 5.21 0.04
C TYR A 24 -1.31 4.75 1.24
N GLY A 25 -2.30 5.55 1.63
CA GLY A 25 -3.26 5.18 2.67
C GLY A 25 -2.64 5.14 4.06
N GLY A 26 -2.01 6.24 4.47
CA GLY A 26 -1.33 6.33 5.76
C GLY A 26 -2.32 6.49 6.92
N ARG A 27 -2.03 5.83 8.05
CA ARG A 27 -2.58 6.23 9.36
C ARG A 27 -1.71 5.73 10.51
N GLY A 28 -0.94 6.61 11.13
CA GLY A 28 0.01 6.25 12.19
C GLY A 28 1.32 5.75 11.59
N ALA A 29 1.81 4.59 12.07
CA ALA A 29 3.11 4.04 11.68
C ALA A 29 3.08 3.10 10.45
N SER A 30 1.91 2.91 9.82
CA SER A 30 1.76 2.00 8.67
C SER A 30 0.98 2.61 7.52
N TYR A 31 1.26 2.11 6.31
CA TYR A 31 0.67 2.54 5.05
C TYR A 31 -0.06 1.37 4.40
N GLY A 32 -1.25 1.64 3.83
CA GLY A 32 -2.02 0.64 3.09
C GLY A 32 -1.22 -0.03 1.98
N LEU A 33 -0.38 0.75 1.29
CA LEU A 33 0.67 0.29 0.39
C LEU A 33 1.95 1.03 0.72
N TYR A 34 3.05 0.29 0.82
CA TYR A 34 4.40 0.81 0.97
C TYR A 34 5.31 0.13 -0.05
N ILE A 35 6.15 0.91 -0.71
CA ILE A 35 7.23 0.46 -1.59
C ILE A 35 8.47 1.22 -1.18
N ASP A 36 9.57 0.51 -0.92
CA ASP A 36 10.82 1.15 -0.54
C ASP A 36 11.50 1.87 -1.73
N LYS A 37 12.59 2.59 -1.45
CA LYS A 37 13.36 3.30 -2.49
C LYS A 37 14.00 2.40 -3.54
N SER A 38 14.18 1.11 -3.28
CA SER A 38 14.73 0.20 -4.27
C SER A 38 13.70 -0.08 -5.38
N LEU A 39 12.42 0.15 -5.09
CA LEU A 39 11.27 -0.20 -5.92
C LEU A 39 11.13 -1.72 -6.14
N LEU A 40 11.84 -2.53 -5.34
CA LEU A 40 11.83 -3.99 -5.41
C LEU A 40 11.08 -4.63 -4.24
N GLU A 41 11.00 -3.95 -3.11
CA GLU A 41 10.36 -4.49 -1.91
C GLU A 41 9.23 -3.60 -1.43
N GLY A 42 8.17 -4.23 -0.91
CA GLY A 42 7.02 -3.50 -0.40
C GLY A 42 6.21 -4.29 0.61
N SER A 43 5.21 -3.61 1.15
CA SER A 43 4.24 -4.22 2.06
C SER A 43 2.84 -3.65 1.88
N LEU A 44 1.86 -4.48 2.25
CA LEU A 44 0.44 -4.15 2.24
C LEU A 44 -0.13 -4.32 3.64
N VAL A 45 -1.01 -3.41 4.06
CA VAL A 45 -1.83 -3.57 5.26
C VAL A 45 -3.25 -3.05 5.01
N ARG A 46 -4.21 -3.45 5.84
CA ARG A 46 -5.52 -2.79 5.84
C ARG A 46 -5.34 -1.35 6.31
N CYS A 47 -5.86 -0.38 5.56
CA CYS A 47 -5.86 1.02 5.98
C CYS A 47 -7.29 1.59 6.05
N LEU A 48 -7.49 2.57 6.94
CA LEU A 48 -8.78 3.25 7.07
C LEU A 48 -9.03 4.28 5.96
N THR A 49 -7.98 4.72 5.27
CA THR A 49 -8.07 5.67 4.16
C THR A 49 -8.88 5.08 3.01
N PHE A 50 -8.66 3.80 2.67
CA PHE A 50 -9.34 3.12 1.57
C PHE A 50 -10.29 2.00 2.03
N GLY A 51 -10.19 1.55 3.27
CA GLY A 51 -10.98 0.41 3.76
C GLY A 51 -10.65 -0.90 3.03
N ASN A 52 -9.41 -1.07 2.60
CA ASN A 52 -8.97 -2.22 1.82
C ASN A 52 -8.76 -3.47 2.70
N ASP A 53 -8.95 -4.64 2.09
CA ASP A 53 -8.41 -5.90 2.60
C ASP A 53 -6.91 -6.06 2.29
N VAL A 54 -6.23 -6.94 3.02
CA VAL A 54 -4.84 -7.31 2.71
C VAL A 54 -4.87 -8.27 1.54
N MET A 55 -4.27 -7.87 0.41
CA MET A 55 -4.30 -8.64 -0.84
C MET A 55 -3.23 -9.75 -0.93
N CYS A 56 -2.35 -9.86 0.08
CA CYS A 56 -1.37 -10.94 0.19
C CYS A 56 -2.01 -12.23 0.70
N LEU A 57 -1.44 -13.37 0.28
CA LEU A 57 -1.80 -14.69 0.81
C LEU A 57 -1.68 -14.69 2.35
N PRO A 58 -2.69 -15.18 3.10
CA PRO A 58 -2.68 -15.15 4.57
C PRO A 58 -1.43 -15.78 5.20
N GLU A 59 -0.87 -16.80 4.54
CA GLU A 59 0.33 -17.51 4.96
C GLU A 59 1.61 -16.65 4.97
N ARG A 60 1.62 -15.52 4.26
CA ARG A 60 2.77 -14.60 4.21
C ARG A 60 2.63 -13.41 5.15
N MET A 61 1.52 -13.29 5.89
CA MET A 61 1.31 -12.15 6.78
C MET A 61 2.21 -12.23 8.02
N CYS A 62 2.92 -11.14 8.29
CA CYS A 62 3.67 -10.95 9.52
C CYS A 62 2.73 -10.62 10.70
N ALA A 63 3.27 -10.75 11.93
CA ALA A 63 2.59 -10.23 13.12
C ALA A 63 2.24 -8.75 12.91
N GLY A 64 0.97 -8.38 13.12
CA GLY A 64 0.45 -7.03 12.83
C GLY A 64 -0.32 -6.90 11.52
N GLY A 65 -0.47 -7.97 10.75
CA GLY A 65 -1.32 -8.00 9.54
C GLY A 65 -0.67 -7.38 8.30
N THR A 66 0.64 -7.16 8.35
CA THR A 66 1.45 -6.68 7.23
C THR A 66 1.77 -7.85 6.30
N GLY A 67 1.43 -7.74 5.02
CA GLY A 67 1.81 -8.68 3.98
C GLY A 67 3.00 -8.13 3.16
N PRO A 68 4.22 -8.65 3.30
CA PRO A 68 5.34 -8.27 2.46
C PRO A 68 5.18 -8.83 1.04
N PHE A 69 5.74 -8.15 0.07
CA PHE A 69 5.82 -8.60 -1.31
C PHE A 69 7.11 -8.12 -1.99
N GLU A 70 7.48 -8.85 -3.04
CA GLU A 70 8.51 -8.44 -3.99
C GLU A 70 7.85 -7.85 -5.23
N CYS A 71 8.35 -6.72 -5.70
CA CYS A 71 7.89 -6.04 -6.90
C CYS A 71 8.64 -6.59 -8.11
N ALA A 72 7.95 -7.35 -8.96
CA ALA A 72 8.52 -7.82 -10.23
C ALA A 72 8.70 -6.69 -11.25
N GLY A 73 7.95 -5.61 -11.12
CA GLY A 73 8.01 -4.43 -11.98
C GLY A 73 7.02 -3.37 -11.54
N LEU A 74 7.40 -2.09 -11.68
CA LEU A 74 6.55 -0.93 -11.39
C LEU A 74 6.30 -0.17 -12.69
N GLU A 75 5.02 0.03 -13.01
CA GLU A 75 4.59 0.78 -14.19
C GLU A 75 3.78 2.01 -13.77
N VAL A 76 4.08 3.15 -14.37
CA VAL A 76 3.35 4.40 -14.16
C VAL A 76 2.75 4.84 -15.49
N TRP A 77 1.44 5.04 -15.51
CA TRP A 77 0.68 5.38 -16.69
C TRP A 77 0.09 6.79 -16.52
N HIS A 78 0.19 7.62 -17.56
CA HIS A 78 -0.48 8.93 -17.59
C HIS A 78 -1.64 8.91 -18.60
N VAL A 79 -2.68 9.71 -18.33
CA VAL A 79 -3.77 10.00 -19.25
C VAL A 79 -3.76 11.50 -19.50
N GLY A 80 -3.44 11.91 -20.73
CA GLY A 80 -3.24 13.31 -21.12
C GLY A 80 -2.28 13.40 -22.28
#